data_AF-A0A559TT02-F1
#
_entry.id   AF-A0A559TT02-F1
#
_cell.length_a   1.000
_cell.length_b   1.000
_cell.length_c   1.000
_cell.angle_alpha   90.00
_cell.angle_beta   90.00
_cell.angle_gamma   90.00
#
_symmetry.space_group_name_H-M   'P 1'
#
loop_
_entity.id
_entity.type
_entity.pdbx_description
1 polymer ?
#
loop_
_entity_poly.entity_id
_entity_poly.type
_entity_poly.pdbx_seq_one_letter_code
_entity_poly.pdbx_strand_id
1 'polypeptide(L)'
;MKILEYKAVSGNGTEGHAMGVSLTGADAGEIERARDHAGRPVRVRPHRVTDVYYLARIKVTDTVHGDLDGCRYRYRQGTTEYHQDLPCVTRIRLGTPLRLRD
;
A
#
# COMPACT_ATOMS: atom_id res chain seq x y z
N MET A 1 -11.38 5.60 -9.05
CA MET A 1 -10.58 4.84 -8.06
C MET A 1 -11.07 5.14 -6.66
N LYS A 2 -10.97 4.18 -5.74
CA LYS A 2 -11.31 4.35 -4.32
C LYS A 2 -10.25 3.69 -3.45
N ILE A 3 -9.77 4.39 -2.43
CA ILE A 3 -8.95 3.79 -1.39
C ILE A 3 -9.89 3.03 -0.46
N LEU A 4 -9.58 1.76 -0.23
CA LEU A 4 -10.37 0.86 0.62
C LEU A 4 -9.78 0.73 2.02
N GLU A 5 -8.46 0.68 2.13
CA GLU A 5 -7.77 0.34 3.37
C GLU A 5 -6.34 0.87 3.37
N TYR A 6 -5.80 1.14 4.55
CA TYR A 6 -4.37 1.28 4.79
C TYR A 6 -3.90 0.23 5.79
N LYS A 7 -2.74 -0.37 5.56
CA LYS A 7 -2.10 -1.35 6.46
C LYS A 7 -0.63 -1.06 6.62
N ALA A 8 -0.06 -1.47 7.75
CA ALA A 8 1.39 -1.59 7.91
C ALA A 8 1.75 -3.08 7.93
N VAL A 9 2.53 -3.57 6.97
CA VAL A 9 2.85 -5.00 6.83
C VAL A 9 4.36 -5.22 6.85
N SER A 10 4.83 -6.35 7.40
CA SER A 10 6.24 -6.73 7.22
C SER A 10 6.49 -7.13 5.77
N GLY A 11 7.67 -6.79 5.22
CA GLY A 11 8.08 -7.18 3.87
C GLY A 11 8.10 -8.69 3.66
N ASN A 12 8.30 -9.48 4.74
CA ASN A 12 8.16 -10.93 4.68
C ASN A 12 6.72 -11.35 4.37
N GLY A 13 5.73 -10.60 4.83
CA GLY A 13 4.31 -10.83 4.56
C GLY A 13 3.85 -10.34 3.18
N THR A 14 4.76 -9.78 2.38
CA THR A 14 4.49 -9.37 0.99
C THR A 14 5.36 -10.12 -0.02
N GLU A 15 6.14 -11.12 0.41
CA GLU A 15 7.19 -11.80 -0.39
C GLU A 15 8.19 -10.82 -1.03
N GLY A 16 8.32 -9.61 -0.48
CA GLY A 16 9.13 -8.53 -1.06
C GLY A 16 8.46 -7.76 -2.21
N HIS A 17 7.21 -8.06 -2.56
CA HIS A 17 6.47 -7.31 -3.57
C HIS A 17 6.01 -5.95 -3.04
N ALA A 18 6.35 -4.89 -3.78
CA ALA A 18 5.93 -3.53 -3.48
C ALA A 18 4.49 -3.23 -3.94
N MET A 19 3.95 -4.03 -4.86
CA MET A 19 2.59 -3.92 -5.40
C MET A 19 2.04 -5.30 -5.76
N GLY A 20 0.73 -5.50 -5.52
CA GLY A 20 -0.02 -6.68 -5.97
C GLY A 20 -1.31 -6.26 -6.68
N VAL A 21 -1.79 -7.08 -7.62
CA VAL A 21 -3.01 -6.82 -8.39
C VAL A 21 -3.91 -8.05 -8.33
N SER A 22 -5.18 -7.86 -7.94
CA SER A 22 -6.24 -8.87 -8.07
C SER A 22 -7.33 -8.35 -9.02
N LEU A 23 -7.63 -9.13 -10.07
CA LEU A 23 -8.54 -8.72 -11.14
C LEU A 23 -10.02 -8.95 -10.80
N THR A 24 -10.32 -9.88 -9.89
CA THR A 24 -11.70 -10.30 -9.55
C THR A 24 -12.05 -10.10 -8.08
N GLY A 25 -11.14 -9.51 -7.29
CA GLY A 25 -11.28 -9.45 -5.83
C GLY A 25 -11.13 -10.82 -5.15
N ALA A 26 -10.92 -11.90 -5.92
CA ALA A 26 -10.49 -13.18 -5.42
C ALA A 26 -8.97 -13.12 -5.20
N ASP A 27 -8.57 -13.26 -3.94
CA ASP A 27 -7.22 -13.50 -3.43
C ASP A 27 -6.16 -12.57 -4.04
N ALA A 28 -5.92 -11.40 -3.44
CA ALA A 28 -4.68 -10.64 -3.71
C ALA A 28 -3.43 -11.32 -3.10
N GLY A 29 -3.50 -12.63 -2.87
CA GLY A 29 -2.48 -13.46 -2.28
C GLY A 29 -2.24 -13.17 -0.81
N GLU A 30 -1.01 -13.43 -0.36
CA GLU A 30 -0.61 -13.32 1.04
C GLU A 30 -0.70 -11.89 1.58
N ILE A 31 -0.63 -10.86 0.73
CA ILE A 31 -0.74 -9.44 1.14
C ILE A 31 -2.07 -9.16 1.84
N GLU A 32 -3.17 -9.78 1.41
CA GLU A 32 -4.47 -9.62 2.08
C GLU A 32 -4.52 -10.30 3.45
N ARG A 33 -3.75 -11.37 3.63
CA ARG A 33 -3.64 -12.14 4.88
C ARG A 33 -2.52 -11.63 5.79
N ALA A 34 -1.67 -10.75 5.28
CA ALA A 34 -0.57 -10.17 6.02
C ALA A 34 -1.10 -9.47 7.28
N ARG A 35 -0.41 -9.72 8.39
CA ARG A 35 -0.74 -9.09 9.67
C ARG A 35 -0.58 -7.58 9.51
N ASP A 36 -1.63 -6.85 9.91
CA ASP A 36 -1.54 -5.41 10.07
C ASP A 36 -0.84 -5.07 11.39
N HIS A 37 0.24 -4.28 11.26
CA HIS A 37 1.05 -3.75 12.34
C HIS A 37 0.71 -2.28 12.64
N ALA A 38 -0.29 -1.69 11.96
CA ALA A 38 -0.76 -0.34 12.25
C ALA A 38 -1.25 -0.22 13.69
N GLY A 39 -1.08 0.97 14.28
CA GLY A 39 -1.47 1.26 15.66
C GLY A 39 -0.53 0.69 16.74
N ARG A 40 0.52 -0.04 16.35
CA ARG A 40 1.55 -0.53 17.28
C ARG A 40 2.88 0.19 17.05
N PRO A 41 3.64 0.52 18.11
CA PRO A 41 4.97 1.07 17.94
C PRO A 41 5.88 0.08 17.19
N VAL A 42 6.52 0.54 16.11
CA VAL A 42 7.57 -0.20 15.42
C VAL A 42 8.93 0.25 15.97
N ARG A 43 9.74 -0.69 16.45
CA ARG A 43 11.07 -0.39 16.99
C ARG A 43 12.11 -0.48 15.88
N VAL A 44 12.65 0.67 15.50
CA VAL A 44 13.76 0.78 14.54
C VAL A 44 15.06 0.95 15.32
N ARG A 45 16.04 0.08 15.07
CA ARG A 45 17.37 0.21 15.70
C ARG A 45 18.15 1.37 15.05
N PRO A 46 19.09 2.01 15.78
CA PRO A 46 19.97 3.01 15.19
C PRO A 46 20.63 2.50 13.91
N HIS A 47 20.68 3.35 12.87
CA HIS A 47 21.27 3.05 11.56
C HIS A 47 20.64 1.86 10.79
N ARG A 48 19.40 1.49 11.13
CA ARG A 48 18.67 0.43 10.43
C ARG A 48 17.39 0.98 9.81
N VAL A 49 16.95 0.32 8.75
CA VAL A 49 15.62 0.52 8.16
C VAL A 49 14.64 -0.46 8.78
N THR A 50 13.37 -0.07 8.84
CA THR A 50 12.27 -0.96 9.20
C THR A 50 11.97 -1.93 8.06
N ASP A 51 11.57 -3.16 8.39
CA ASP A 51 10.99 -4.12 7.44
C ASP A 51 9.47 -3.97 7.35
N VAL A 52 8.87 -3.01 8.07
CA VAL A 52 7.45 -2.66 7.98
C VAL A 52 7.21 -1.61 6.89
N TYR A 53 6.30 -1.91 5.98
CA TYR A 53 5.88 -1.07 4.86
C TYR A 53 4.42 -0.65 5.03
N TYR A 54 4.10 0.60 4.66
CA TYR A 54 2.73 1.08 4.61
C TYR A 54 2.14 0.85 3.23
N LEU A 55 1.00 0.19 3.17
CA LEU A 55 0.28 -0.13 1.95
C LEU A 55 -1.08 0.55 1.93
N ALA A 56 -1.53 0.92 0.72
CA ALA A 56 -2.90 1.33 0.45
C ALA A 56 -3.57 0.29 -0.46
N ARG A 57 -4.72 -0.24 -0.06
CA ARG A 57 -5.56 -1.08 -0.92
C ARG A 57 -6.47 -0.18 -1.73
N ILE A 58 -6.47 -0.35 -3.05
CA ILE A 58 -7.19 0.52 -3.97
C ILE A 58 -8.08 -0.31 -4.88
N LYS A 59 -9.34 0.11 -5.01
CA LYS A 59 -10.27 -0.42 -6.01
C LYS A 59 -10.29 0.52 -7.20
N VAL A 60 -9.90 0.00 -8.36
CA VAL A 60 -10.14 0.68 -9.63
C VAL A 60 -11.60 0.43 -10.00
N THR A 61 -12.37 1.50 -10.08
CA THR A 61 -13.83 1.46 -10.29
C THR A 61 -14.25 1.96 -11.67
N ASP A 62 -13.32 2.58 -12.39
CA ASP A 62 -13.52 3.20 -13.70
C ASP A 62 -12.14 3.46 -14.33
N THR A 63 -12.13 4.05 -15.52
CA THR A 63 -10.96 4.52 -16.26
C THR A 63 -10.01 5.33 -15.35
N VAL A 64 -8.73 5.00 -15.44
CA VAL A 64 -7.67 5.70 -14.70
C VAL A 64 -7.16 6.86 -15.55
N HIS A 65 -7.37 8.09 -15.08
CA HIS A 65 -7.02 9.32 -15.81
C HIS A 65 -5.70 9.97 -15.34
N GLY A 66 -5.06 9.45 -14.29
CA GLY A 66 -3.86 10.05 -13.71
C GLY A 66 -3.05 9.09 -12.83
N ASP A 67 -1.94 9.60 -12.33
CA ASP A 67 -1.07 8.89 -11.39
C ASP A 67 -1.62 8.99 -9.95
N LEU A 68 -1.29 8.03 -9.10
CA LEU A 68 -1.45 8.16 -7.65
C LEU A 68 -0.22 8.86 -7.10
N ASP A 69 -0.41 10.04 -6.52
CA ASP A 69 0.67 10.85 -5.98
C ASP A 69 0.38 11.33 -4.54
N GLY A 70 1.37 11.98 -3.93
CA GLY A 70 1.19 12.70 -2.67
C GLY A 70 1.07 11.80 -1.44
N CYS A 71 2.15 11.07 -1.12
CA CYS A 71 2.20 10.30 0.12
C CYS A 71 2.36 11.23 1.32
N ARG A 72 1.39 11.17 2.23
CA ARG A 72 1.36 11.99 3.44
C ARG A 72 1.43 11.08 4.65
N TYR A 73 2.50 11.20 5.42
CA TYR A 73 2.75 10.39 6.60
C TYR A 73 2.63 11.23 7.86
N ARG A 74 1.85 10.73 8.81
CA ARG A 74 1.81 11.23 10.18
C ARG A 74 2.24 10.11 11.11
N TYR A 75 3.29 10.34 11.88
CA TYR A 75 3.82 9.34 12.80
C TYR A 75 4.43 9.99 14.03
N ARG A 76 4.53 9.21 15.11
CA ARG A 76 5.13 9.64 16.37
C ARG A 76 6.42 8.87 16.61
N GLN A 77 7.51 9.60 16.88
CA GLN A 77 8.77 9.03 17.33
C GLN A 77 9.07 9.54 18.74
N GLY A 78 9.08 8.63 19.72
CA GLY A 78 9.13 9.01 21.12
C GLY A 78 7.92 9.86 21.51
N THR A 79 8.14 11.07 22.00
CA THR A 79 7.09 12.04 22.36
C THR A 79 6.77 13.04 21.26
N THR A 80 7.47 12.97 20.12
CA THR A 80 7.37 13.98 19.05
C THR A 80 6.55 13.45 17.90
N GLU A 81 5.59 14.25 17.43
CA GLU A 81 4.82 13.98 16.22
C GLU A 81 5.51 14.61 15.00
N TYR A 82 5.52 13.87 13.89
CA TYR A 82 6.11 14.27 12.62
C TYR A 82 5.06 14.22 11.53
N HIS A 83 5.15 15.17 10.61
CA HIS A 83 4.44 15.18 9.34
C HIS A 83 5.44 15.18 8.20
N GLN A 84 5.26 14.29 7.23
CA GLN A 84 6.09 14.22 6.04
C GLN A 84 5.23 14.10 4.81
N ASP A 85 5.42 15.04 3.89
CA ASP A 85 4.90 14.98 2.54
C ASP A 85 6.04 14.50 1.62
N LEU A 86 5.89 13.29 1.07
CA LEU A 86 6.88 12.68 0.18
C LEU A 86 6.34 12.62 -1.26
N PRO A 87 7.17 12.92 -2.27
CA PRO A 87 6.77 12.91 -3.68
C PRO A 87 6.74 11.46 -4.22
N CYS A 88 5.96 10.59 -3.58
CA CYS A 88 5.72 9.25 -4.10
C CYS A 88 4.83 9.36 -5.33
N VAL A 89 5.10 8.51 -6.34
CA VAL A 89 4.27 8.42 -7.54
C VAL A 89 4.09 6.93 -7.86
N THR A 90 2.84 6.50 -7.97
CA THR A 90 2.46 5.17 -8.46
C THR A 90 1.59 5.34 -9.70
N ARG A 91 2.09 4.85 -10.83
CA ARG A 91 1.36 4.91 -12.10
C ARG A 91 0.61 3.61 -12.34
N ILE A 92 -0.70 3.71 -12.47
CA ILE A 92 -1.57 2.58 -12.84
C ILE A 92 -2.11 2.86 -14.24
N ARG A 93 -1.91 1.91 -15.15
CA ARG A 93 -2.50 1.95 -16.50
C ARG A 93 -3.26 0.64 -16.71
N LEU A 94 -4.52 0.76 -17.08
CA LEU A 94 -5.30 -0.39 -17.51
C LEU A 94 -5.11 -0.60 -19.01
N GLY A 95 -4.91 -1.85 -19.41
CA GLY A 95 -5.00 -2.25 -20.81
C GLY A 95 -6.45 -2.22 -21.31
N THR A 96 -6.64 -2.57 -22.58
CA THR A 96 -7.99 -2.72 -23.17
C THR A 96 -8.82 -3.69 -22.33
N PRO A 97 -10.08 -3.35 -21.98
CA PRO A 97 -10.95 -4.25 -21.24
C PRO A 97 -11.07 -5.60 -21.95
N LEU A 98 -10.88 -6.70 -21.20
CA LEU A 98 -11.17 -8.02 -21.71
C LEU A 98 -12.69 -8.14 -21.90
N ARG A 99 -13.14 -8.47 -23.11
CA ARG A 99 -14.52 -8.91 -23.32
C ARG A 99 -14.63 -10.33 -22.80
N LEU A 100 -15.08 -10.48 -21.56
CA LEU A 100 -15.50 -11.78 -21.06
C LEU A 100 -16.74 -12.19 -21.88
N ARG A 101 -16.67 -13.35 -22.53
CA ARG A 101 -17.86 -13.97 -23.16
C ARG A 101 -18.68 -14.58 -22.04
N ASP A 102 -19.98 -14.27 -22.03
CA ASP A 102 -20.98 -14.90 -21.16
C ASP A 102 -21.08 -16.42 -21.41
#